data_AF-A0A094FZY7-F1
#
_entry.id   AF-A0A094FZY7-F1
#
_cell.length_a   1.000
_cell.length_b   1.000
_cell.length_c   1.000
_cell.angle_alpha   90.00
_cell.angle_beta   90.00
_cell.angle_gamma   90.00
#
_symmetry.space_group_name_H-M   'P 1'
#
loop_
_entity.id
_entity.type
_entity.pdbx_description
1 polymer ?
#
loop_
_entity_poly.entity_id
_entity_poly.type
_entity_poly.pdbx_seq_one_letter_code
_entity_poly.pdbx_strand_id
1 'polypeptide(L)'
;MDMAAPAGSVMTPELEAYIKNRQQEIQESIDLCSNAPFSKVLMMEQKDLRKLMLNLGDQRLTLEPGNTMRKEVMKLQGAKFHAYCEYAELWDLIGLRRKNLEAAEKRLRDMKGATVREVETAIATLESYLEVSLEIQNHAFPLIRMLDDNEALSLRQLVAAHGEATISRQDRYYLLLKSIKCDVRKLRLREAAVKPFKFCRAKVRNLCRKIRRARKKRKGKKAVGLITS
;
A
#
# COMPACT_ATOMS: atom_id res chain seq x y z
N MET A 1 -41.85 -26.47 -7.27
CA MET A 1 -42.44 -26.34 -8.61
C MET A 1 -41.29 -26.21 -9.58
N ASP A 2 -40.96 -27.34 -10.19
CA ASP A 2 -39.94 -27.46 -11.23
C ASP A 2 -40.38 -26.70 -12.47
N MET A 3 -39.59 -25.73 -12.90
CA MET A 3 -39.72 -25.11 -14.22
C MET A 3 -38.64 -25.73 -15.10
N ALA A 4 -39.06 -26.74 -15.88
CA ALA A 4 -38.28 -27.30 -16.96
C ALA A 4 -37.87 -26.20 -17.94
N ALA A 5 -36.59 -26.14 -18.29
CA ALA A 5 -36.10 -25.26 -19.34
C ALA A 5 -36.61 -25.76 -20.70
N PRO A 6 -37.30 -24.93 -21.52
CA PRO A 6 -37.61 -25.32 -22.88
C PRO A 6 -36.32 -25.29 -23.71
N ALA A 7 -35.99 -26.45 -24.28
CA ALA A 7 -34.94 -26.60 -25.28
C ALA A 7 -35.24 -25.74 -26.51
N GLY A 8 -34.24 -24.96 -26.96
CA GLY A 8 -34.23 -24.32 -28.28
C GLY A 8 -34.93 -22.96 -28.38
N SER A 9 -34.65 -21.99 -27.49
CA SER A 9 -35.07 -20.61 -27.73
C SER A 9 -34.23 -20.00 -28.86
N VAL A 10 -34.86 -19.72 -30.00
CA VAL A 10 -34.26 -18.91 -31.07
C VAL A 10 -33.84 -17.57 -30.46
N MET A 11 -32.53 -17.34 -30.38
CA MET A 11 -31.96 -16.06 -29.94
C MET A 11 -32.38 -14.99 -30.94
N THR A 12 -33.38 -14.19 -30.59
CA THR A 12 -33.80 -13.07 -31.43
C THR A 12 -32.71 -11.99 -31.40
N PRO A 13 -32.52 -11.21 -32.47
CA PRO A 13 -31.51 -10.14 -32.49
C PRO A 13 -31.65 -9.15 -31.32
N GLU A 14 -32.88 -8.93 -30.86
CA GLU A 14 -33.19 -8.12 -29.69
C GLU A 14 -32.76 -8.77 -28.36
N LEU A 15 -32.93 -10.09 -28.23
CA LEU A 15 -32.49 -10.85 -27.06
C LEU A 15 -30.96 -10.97 -27.02
N GLU A 16 -30.31 -11.13 -28.17
CA GLU A 16 -28.84 -11.10 -28.28
C GLU A 16 -28.28 -9.73 -27.91
N ALA A 17 -28.87 -8.64 -28.42
CA ALA A 17 -28.48 -7.29 -28.06
C ALA A 17 -28.68 -7.00 -26.57
N TYR A 18 -29.80 -7.44 -26.00
CA TYR A 18 -30.08 -7.33 -24.56
C TYR A 18 -29.05 -8.10 -23.71
N ILE A 19 -28.75 -9.35 -24.07
CA ILE A 19 -27.75 -10.17 -23.38
C ILE A 19 -26.36 -9.54 -23.47
N LYS A 20 -25.97 -9.03 -24.64
CA LYS A 20 -24.67 -8.38 -24.86
C LYS A 20 -24.54 -7.09 -24.04
N ASN A 21 -25.57 -6.25 -24.05
CA ASN A 21 -25.63 -5.04 -23.22
C ASN A 21 -25.55 -5.40 -21.74
N ARG A 22 -26.25 -6.46 -21.32
CA ARG A 22 -26.24 -6.94 -19.94
C ARG A 22 -24.87 -7.47 -19.51
N GLN A 23 -24.20 -8.23 -20.36
CA GLN A 23 -22.84 -8.72 -20.11
C GLN A 23 -21.85 -7.57 -20.03
N GLN A 24 -21.98 -6.56 -20.89
CA GLN A 24 -21.16 -5.36 -20.83
C GLN A 24 -21.38 -4.57 -19.54
N GLU A 25 -22.62 -4.38 -19.10
CA GLU A 25 -22.93 -3.76 -17.79
C GLU A 25 -22.33 -4.54 -16.62
N ILE A 26 -22.35 -5.88 -16.68
CA ILE A 26 -21.75 -6.73 -15.65
C ILE A 26 -20.23 -6.57 -15.65
N GLN A 27 -19.59 -6.57 -16.82
CA GLN A 27 -18.15 -6.37 -16.94
C GLN A 27 -17.73 -4.99 -16.44
N GLU A 28 -18.42 -3.93 -16.87
CA GLU A 28 -18.20 -2.57 -16.39
C GLU A 28 -18.39 -2.47 -14.87
N SER A 29 -19.39 -3.17 -14.32
CA SER A 29 -19.61 -3.24 -12.87
C SER A 29 -18.45 -3.94 -12.16
N ILE A 30 -17.97 -5.08 -12.68
CA ILE A 30 -16.83 -5.81 -12.11
C ILE A 30 -15.57 -4.95 -12.13
N ASP A 31 -15.29 -4.27 -13.25
CA ASP A 31 -14.10 -3.43 -13.41
C ASP A 31 -14.15 -2.21 -12.50
N LEU A 32 -15.31 -1.55 -12.41
CA LEU A 32 -15.54 -0.46 -11.44
C LEU A 32 -15.38 -0.96 -10.00
N CYS A 33 -15.92 -2.13 -9.68
CA CYS A 33 -15.84 -2.68 -8.32
C CYS A 33 -14.42 -3.11 -7.91
N SER A 34 -13.58 -3.50 -8.86
CA SER A 34 -12.26 -4.06 -8.58
C SER A 34 -11.17 -2.99 -8.58
N ASN A 35 -11.37 -1.91 -9.33
CA ASN A 35 -10.31 -0.95 -9.62
C ASN A 35 -10.65 0.50 -9.24
N ALA A 36 -11.91 0.86 -9.02
CA ALA A 36 -12.27 2.24 -8.70
C ALA A 36 -12.00 2.54 -7.21
N PRO A 37 -11.32 3.65 -6.88
CA PRO A 37 -11.21 4.13 -5.50
C PRO A 37 -12.59 4.32 -4.88
N PHE A 38 -12.71 4.04 -3.59
CA PHE A 38 -14.00 4.06 -2.90
C PHE A 38 -14.61 5.47 -2.90
N SER A 39 -13.81 6.50 -2.68
CA SER A 39 -14.17 7.92 -2.83
C SER A 39 -14.76 8.26 -4.20
N LYS A 40 -14.10 7.80 -5.28
CA LYS A 40 -14.54 8.03 -6.66
C LYS A 40 -15.89 7.38 -6.94
N VAL A 41 -16.10 6.19 -6.38
CA VAL A 41 -17.38 5.47 -6.46
C VAL A 41 -18.51 6.26 -5.82
N LEU A 42 -18.26 6.91 -4.68
CA LEU A 42 -19.26 7.71 -3.98
C LEU A 42 -19.67 8.97 -4.77
N MET A 43 -18.74 9.57 -5.51
CA MET A 43 -19.01 10.78 -6.30
C MET A 43 -19.68 10.53 -7.66
N MET A 44 -19.97 9.28 -8.01
CA MET A 44 -20.54 8.94 -9.32
C MET A 44 -22.02 9.38 -9.42
N GLU A 45 -22.45 9.69 -10.64
CA GLU A 45 -23.86 9.98 -10.91
C GLU A 45 -24.74 8.77 -10.62
N GLN A 46 -26.02 9.01 -10.30
CA GLN A 46 -26.96 7.97 -9.92
C GLN A 46 -27.12 6.87 -10.98
N LYS A 47 -26.91 7.19 -12.26
CA LYS A 47 -26.92 6.23 -13.37
C LYS A 47 -25.76 5.23 -13.30
N ASP A 48 -24.57 5.68 -12.92
CA ASP A 48 -23.38 4.83 -12.79
C ASP A 48 -23.35 4.11 -11.45
N LEU A 49 -23.88 4.72 -10.38
CA LEU A 49 -24.11 4.06 -9.10
C LEU A 49 -25.04 2.84 -9.23
N ARG A 50 -26.04 2.89 -10.12
CA ARG A 50 -26.92 1.74 -10.40
C ARG A 50 -26.15 0.52 -10.94
N LYS A 51 -25.07 0.74 -11.70
CA LYS A 51 -24.21 -0.36 -12.18
C LYS A 51 -23.52 -1.08 -11.01
N LEU A 52 -23.22 -0.36 -9.92
CA LEU A 52 -22.64 -0.91 -8.70
C LEU A 52 -23.65 -1.62 -7.79
N MET A 53 -24.95 -1.35 -7.97
CA MET A 53 -26.06 -2.00 -7.25
C MET A 53 -26.52 -3.30 -7.91
N LEU A 54 -25.98 -3.65 -9.08
CA LEU A 54 -26.30 -4.89 -9.77
C LEU A 54 -25.99 -6.07 -8.84
N ASN A 55 -27.02 -6.86 -8.54
CA ASN A 55 -26.85 -8.04 -7.72
C ASN A 55 -26.11 -9.10 -8.54
N LEU A 56 -24.79 -9.20 -8.33
CA LEU A 56 -23.93 -10.16 -9.04
C LEU A 56 -23.97 -11.58 -8.43
N GLY A 57 -24.81 -11.82 -7.41
CA GLY A 57 -24.89 -13.09 -6.69
C GLY A 57 -23.85 -13.24 -5.56
N ASP A 58 -23.95 -14.34 -4.80
CA ASP A 58 -23.17 -14.62 -3.59
C ASP A 58 -21.69 -14.99 -3.83
N GLN A 59 -21.29 -15.18 -5.08
CA GLN A 59 -19.90 -15.52 -5.43
C GLN A 59 -19.12 -14.26 -5.81
N ARG A 60 -18.47 -13.65 -4.83
CA ARG A 60 -17.42 -12.65 -5.07
C ARG A 60 -16.10 -13.00 -4.37
N LEU A 61 -15.02 -12.85 -5.14
CA LEU A 61 -13.62 -12.84 -4.71
C LEU A 61 -13.13 -11.38 -4.53
N THR A 62 -13.80 -10.58 -3.69
CA THR A 62 -13.35 -9.19 -3.42
C THR A 62 -13.15 -8.93 -1.93
N LEU A 63 -12.05 -8.25 -1.59
CA LEU A 63 -11.62 -7.90 -0.22
C LEU A 63 -12.37 -6.68 0.38
N GLU A 64 -13.42 -6.19 -0.26
CA GLU A 64 -14.12 -4.94 0.06
C GLU A 64 -15.55 -5.19 0.58
N PRO A 65 -16.10 -4.28 1.41
CA PRO A 65 -17.43 -4.43 2.00
C PRO A 65 -18.53 -4.58 0.94
N GLY A 66 -19.32 -5.64 1.08
CA GLY A 66 -20.28 -6.12 0.07
C GLY A 66 -21.44 -5.18 -0.28
N ASN A 67 -22.36 -5.69 -1.12
CA ASN A 67 -23.51 -4.96 -1.68
C ASN A 67 -24.39 -4.25 -0.63
N THR A 68 -24.40 -4.75 0.61
CA THR A 68 -25.09 -4.16 1.78
C THR A 68 -24.56 -2.76 2.12
N MET A 69 -23.24 -2.57 2.10
CA MET A 69 -22.60 -1.33 2.51
C MET A 69 -22.87 -0.21 1.52
N ARG A 70 -22.89 -0.54 0.23
CA ARG A 70 -23.28 0.40 -0.84
C ARG A 70 -24.71 0.89 -0.67
N LYS A 71 -25.63 -0.02 -0.37
CA LYS A 71 -27.05 0.33 -0.14
C LYS A 71 -27.21 1.26 1.05
N GLU A 72 -26.43 1.08 2.11
CA GLU A 72 -26.47 1.99 3.26
C GLU A 72 -25.86 3.35 2.94
N VAL A 73 -24.76 3.44 2.17
CA VAL A 73 -24.19 4.74 1.80
C VAL A 73 -25.17 5.56 0.95
N MET A 74 -25.90 4.91 0.06
CA MET A 74 -26.92 5.59 -0.76
C MET A 74 -28.12 6.11 0.05
N LYS A 75 -28.29 5.68 1.30
CA LYS A 75 -29.30 6.25 2.21
C LYS A 75 -28.82 7.54 2.88
N LEU A 76 -27.52 7.82 2.88
CA LEU A 76 -26.98 9.05 3.45
C LEU A 76 -27.32 10.24 2.55
N GLN A 77 -27.77 11.33 3.17
CA GLN A 77 -28.09 12.57 2.48
C GLN A 77 -27.37 13.77 3.12
N GLY A 78 -27.11 14.80 2.32
CA GLY A 78 -26.54 16.07 2.77
C GLY A 78 -25.21 15.91 3.52
N ALA A 79 -25.12 16.51 4.70
CA ALA A 79 -23.89 16.57 5.49
C ALA A 79 -23.33 15.19 5.90
N LYS A 80 -24.19 14.18 6.12
CA LYS A 80 -23.74 12.81 6.48
C LYS A 80 -23.01 12.14 5.32
N PHE A 81 -23.50 12.36 4.10
CA PHE A 81 -22.89 11.81 2.89
C PHE A 81 -21.52 12.45 2.62
N HIS A 82 -21.43 13.77 2.71
CA HIS A 82 -20.15 14.48 2.54
C HIS A 82 -19.10 14.07 3.58
N ALA A 83 -19.49 13.96 4.86
CA ALA A 83 -18.59 13.49 5.91
C ALA A 83 -18.10 12.05 5.66
N TYR A 84 -18.96 11.19 5.10
CA TYR A 84 -18.58 9.83 4.73
C TYR A 84 -17.60 9.80 3.54
N CYS A 85 -17.80 10.66 2.53
CA CYS A 85 -16.89 10.79 1.39
C CYS A 85 -15.49 11.24 1.82
N GLU A 86 -15.38 12.27 2.68
CA GLU A 86 -14.10 12.74 3.21
C GLU A 86 -13.38 11.63 3.99
N TYR A 87 -14.13 10.88 4.81
CA TYR A 87 -13.59 9.73 5.53
C TYR A 87 -13.11 8.61 4.59
N ALA A 88 -13.87 8.33 3.52
CA ALA A 88 -13.53 7.34 2.51
C ALA A 88 -12.23 7.69 1.75
N GLU A 89 -12.03 8.96 1.39
CA GLU A 89 -10.81 9.43 0.72
C GLU A 89 -9.55 9.19 1.56
N LEU A 90 -9.63 9.41 2.87
CA LEU A 90 -8.53 9.09 3.79
C LEU A 90 -8.19 7.60 3.78
N TRP A 91 -9.20 6.74 3.74
CA TRP A 91 -9.01 5.29 3.69
C TRP A 91 -8.45 4.79 2.36
N ASP A 92 -8.85 5.39 1.24
CA ASP A 92 -8.23 5.11 -0.07
C ASP A 92 -6.73 5.43 -0.05
N LEU A 93 -6.36 6.58 0.52
CA LEU A 93 -4.96 7.00 0.64
C LEU A 93 -4.14 6.00 1.48
N ILE A 94 -4.71 5.49 2.56
CA ILE A 94 -4.09 4.48 3.42
C ILE A 94 -4.00 3.14 2.72
N GLY A 95 -5.06 2.74 2.00
CA GLY A 95 -5.11 1.53 1.18
C GLY A 95 -3.96 1.50 0.17
N LEU A 96 -3.73 2.60 -0.54
CA LEU A 96 -2.61 2.77 -1.48
C LEU A 96 -1.24 2.64 -0.79
N ARG A 97 -1.13 3.12 0.45
CA ARG A 97 0.13 3.10 1.23
C ARG A 97 0.35 1.80 2.01
N ARG A 98 -0.65 0.93 2.14
CA ARG A 98 -0.61 -0.27 3.00
C ARG A 98 0.59 -1.17 2.73
N LYS A 99 0.89 -1.45 1.45
CA LYS A 99 2.05 -2.28 1.07
C LYS A 99 3.37 -1.67 1.53
N ASN A 100 3.49 -0.34 1.47
CA ASN A 100 4.67 0.38 1.92
C ASN A 100 4.81 0.34 3.44
N LEU A 101 3.69 0.43 4.18
CA LEU A 101 3.67 0.32 5.64
C LEU A 101 4.09 -1.08 6.10
N GLU A 102 3.55 -2.13 5.48
CA GLU A 102 3.91 -3.53 5.78
C GLU A 102 5.39 -3.80 5.46
N ALA A 103 5.90 -3.25 4.35
CA ALA A 103 7.31 -3.33 3.99
C ALA A 103 8.22 -2.59 4.98
N ALA A 104 7.82 -1.39 5.44
CA ALA A 104 8.54 -0.61 6.44
C ALA A 104 8.57 -1.33 7.79
N GLU A 105 7.42 -1.83 8.27
CA GLU A 105 7.32 -2.64 9.49
C GLU A 105 8.27 -3.85 9.43
N LYS A 106 8.24 -4.60 8.32
CA LYS A 106 9.11 -5.75 8.11
C LYS A 106 10.59 -5.35 8.14
N ARG A 107 10.95 -4.23 7.51
CA ARG A 107 12.34 -3.72 7.49
C ARG A 107 12.83 -3.31 8.88
N LEU A 108 11.96 -2.76 9.73
CA LEU A 108 12.35 -2.38 11.09
C LEU A 108 12.44 -3.59 12.03
N ARG A 109 11.66 -4.64 11.79
CA ARG A 109 11.78 -5.92 12.52
C ARG A 109 13.03 -6.72 12.14
N ASP A 110 13.44 -6.67 10.87
CA ASP A 110 14.67 -7.29 10.39
C ASP A 110 15.60 -6.26 9.74
N MET A 111 16.51 -5.71 10.55
CA MET A 111 17.52 -4.75 10.12
C MET A 111 18.78 -5.42 9.53
N LYS A 112 18.79 -6.74 9.32
CA LYS A 112 19.98 -7.44 8.84
C LYS A 112 20.37 -6.95 7.44
N GLY A 113 21.59 -6.42 7.34
CA GLY A 113 22.13 -5.89 6.07
C GLY A 113 21.51 -4.56 5.63
N ALA A 114 20.62 -3.96 6.42
CA ALA A 114 20.02 -2.68 6.11
C ALA A 114 21.03 -1.54 6.24
N THR A 115 20.93 -0.56 5.34
CA THR A 115 21.66 0.70 5.45
C THR A 115 20.96 1.66 6.42
N VAL A 116 21.69 2.63 6.99
CA VAL A 116 21.07 3.65 7.86
C VAL A 116 19.96 4.40 7.13
N ARG A 117 20.15 4.72 5.85
CA ARG A 117 19.13 5.41 5.02
C ARG A 117 17.84 4.59 4.87
N GLU A 118 17.95 3.29 4.61
CA GLU A 118 16.77 2.43 4.48
C GLU A 118 15.97 2.35 5.78
N VAL A 119 16.67 2.27 6.91
CA VAL A 119 16.04 2.26 8.24
C VAL A 119 15.39 3.61 8.55
N GLU A 120 16.04 4.74 8.25
CA GLU A 120 15.47 6.08 8.40
C GLU A 120 14.24 6.30 7.53
N THR A 121 14.23 5.77 6.31
CA THR A 121 13.09 5.85 5.40
C THR A 121 11.91 5.03 5.92
N ALA A 122 12.17 3.83 6.44
CA ALA A 122 11.15 2.99 7.06
C ALA A 122 10.58 3.64 8.34
N ILE A 123 11.42 4.30 9.15
CA ILE A 123 10.98 5.09 10.31
C ILE A 123 10.04 6.22 9.87
N ALA A 124 10.48 7.06 8.93
CA ALA A 124 9.69 8.18 8.44
C ALA A 124 8.34 7.73 7.84
N THR A 125 8.33 6.57 7.18
CA THR A 125 7.09 5.98 6.63
C THR A 125 6.10 5.60 7.73
N LEU A 126 6.55 4.99 8.84
CA LEU A 126 5.68 4.66 9.97
C LEU A 126 5.29 5.90 10.78
N GLU A 127 6.19 6.88 10.96
CA GLU A 127 5.89 8.16 11.62
C GLU A 127 4.82 8.94 10.85
N SER A 128 4.93 9.02 9.53
CA SER A 128 3.91 9.63 8.67
C SER A 128 2.54 8.93 8.81
N TYR A 129 2.52 7.60 8.99
CA TYR A 129 1.26 6.92 9.29
C TYR A 129 0.70 7.31 10.66
N LEU A 130 1.53 7.42 11.69
CA LEU A 130 1.08 7.86 13.01
C LEU A 130 0.48 9.27 12.97
N GLU A 131 1.05 10.17 12.18
CA GLU A 131 0.50 11.52 11.96
C GLU A 131 -0.87 11.47 11.27
N VAL A 132 -0.96 10.79 10.11
CA VAL A 132 -2.22 10.67 9.33
C VAL A 132 -3.29 9.90 10.10
N SER A 133 -2.89 8.95 10.95
CA SER A 133 -3.85 8.12 11.70
C SER A 133 -4.67 8.92 12.72
N LEU A 134 -4.17 10.07 13.16
CA LEU A 134 -4.93 11.01 13.98
C LEU A 134 -6.09 11.62 13.17
N GLU A 135 -5.85 11.96 11.90
CA GLU A 135 -6.88 12.48 11.00
C GLU A 135 -7.99 11.44 10.78
N ILE A 136 -7.63 10.16 10.61
CA ILE A 136 -8.63 9.07 10.52
C ILE A 136 -9.57 9.10 11.72
N GLN A 137 -9.04 9.24 12.93
CA GLN A 137 -9.84 9.26 14.15
C GLN A 137 -10.71 10.52 14.23
N ASN A 138 -10.17 11.67 13.82
CA ASN A 138 -10.87 12.94 13.78
C ASN A 138 -12.05 12.93 12.80
N HIS A 139 -11.98 12.17 11.70
CA HIS A 139 -13.10 12.00 10.76
C HIS A 139 -14.05 10.85 11.17
N ALA A 140 -13.52 9.76 11.73
CA ALA A 140 -14.32 8.60 12.14
C ALA A 140 -15.28 8.92 13.29
N PHE A 141 -14.83 9.64 14.31
CA PHE A 141 -15.61 9.86 15.53
C PHE A 141 -16.85 10.75 15.30
N PRO A 142 -16.76 11.91 14.60
CA PRO A 142 -17.94 12.68 14.21
C PRO A 142 -18.88 11.88 13.31
N LEU A 143 -18.34 11.10 12.36
CA LEU A 143 -19.13 10.29 11.45
C LEU A 143 -19.96 9.25 12.21
N ILE A 144 -19.38 8.52 13.16
CA ILE A 144 -20.12 7.58 14.03
C ILE A 144 -21.23 8.28 14.80
N ARG A 145 -21.02 9.52 15.25
CA ARG A 145 -22.03 10.29 15.98
C ARG A 145 -23.16 10.82 15.10
N MET A 146 -22.92 10.99 13.79
CA MET A 146 -23.91 11.46 12.82
C MET A 146 -24.78 10.33 12.25
N LEU A 147 -24.29 9.10 12.26
CA LEU A 147 -25.00 7.91 11.78
C LEU A 147 -25.92 7.36 12.88
N ASP A 148 -27.21 7.23 12.58
CA ASP A 148 -28.17 6.54 13.47
C ASP A 148 -28.20 5.03 13.16
N ASP A 149 -28.47 4.22 14.17
CA ASP A 149 -28.50 2.75 14.07
C ASP A 149 -29.62 2.26 13.16
N ASN A 150 -30.70 3.05 13.00
CA ASN A 150 -31.81 2.75 12.09
C ASN A 150 -31.49 3.05 10.61
N GLU A 151 -30.52 3.92 10.34
CA GLU A 151 -30.23 4.44 9.00
C GLU A 151 -29.03 3.74 8.34
N ALA A 152 -28.01 3.38 9.14
CA ALA A 152 -26.67 3.05 8.64
C ALA A 152 -25.86 2.13 9.59
N LEU A 153 -26.48 1.05 10.07
CA LEU A 153 -25.88 0.12 11.03
C LEU A 153 -24.58 -0.52 10.53
N SER A 154 -24.58 -1.08 9.32
CA SER A 154 -23.40 -1.74 8.75
C SER A 154 -22.27 -0.73 8.52
N LEU A 155 -22.62 0.50 8.11
CA LEU A 155 -21.66 1.59 7.97
C LEU A 155 -21.01 1.97 9.29
N ARG A 156 -21.80 2.10 10.35
CA ARG A 156 -21.29 2.40 11.68
C ARG A 156 -20.37 1.28 12.18
N GLN A 157 -20.74 0.02 11.96
CA GLN A 157 -19.90 -1.14 12.29
C GLN A 157 -18.58 -1.14 11.51
N LEU A 158 -18.60 -0.78 10.22
CA LEU A 158 -17.37 -0.63 9.42
C LEU A 158 -16.49 0.48 9.98
N VAL A 159 -17.04 1.68 10.21
CA VAL A 159 -16.26 2.82 10.73
C VAL A 159 -15.67 2.48 12.10
N ALA A 160 -16.41 1.80 12.96
CA ALA A 160 -15.92 1.32 14.25
C ALA A 160 -14.77 0.30 14.10
N ALA A 161 -14.94 -0.72 13.25
CA ALA A 161 -13.90 -1.72 13.00
C ALA A 161 -12.63 -1.11 12.39
N HIS A 162 -12.79 -0.13 11.50
CA HIS A 162 -11.70 0.66 10.93
C HIS A 162 -10.97 1.48 12.00
N GLY A 163 -11.72 2.08 12.93
CA GLY A 163 -11.17 2.80 14.08
C GLY A 163 -10.33 1.88 14.98
N GLU A 164 -10.86 0.73 15.36
CA GLU A 164 -10.15 -0.26 16.19
C GLU A 164 -8.88 -0.79 15.51
N ALA A 165 -8.97 -1.14 14.22
CA ALA A 165 -7.81 -1.56 13.44
C ALA A 165 -6.75 -0.47 13.32
N THR A 166 -7.16 0.81 13.27
CA THR A 166 -6.24 1.95 13.24
C THR A 166 -5.51 2.11 14.57
N ILE A 167 -6.23 2.06 15.70
CA ILE A 167 -5.64 2.13 17.05
C ILE A 167 -4.64 0.99 17.26
N SER A 168 -5.02 -0.24 16.92
CA SER A 168 -4.13 -1.40 17.03
C SER A 168 -2.85 -1.27 16.20
N ARG A 169 -2.93 -0.66 15.00
CA ARG A 169 -1.74 -0.37 14.17
C ARG A 169 -0.90 0.76 14.75
N GLN A 170 -1.52 1.83 15.25
CA GLN A 170 -0.84 2.94 15.92
C GLN A 170 0.02 2.43 17.08
N ASP A 171 -0.58 1.66 17.99
CA ASP A 171 0.12 1.11 19.17
C ASP A 171 1.31 0.25 18.74
N ARG A 172 1.09 -0.64 17.77
CA ARG A 172 2.13 -1.51 17.24
C ARG A 172 3.30 -0.75 16.64
N TYR A 173 3.03 0.26 15.81
CA TYR A 173 4.07 1.06 15.17
C TYR A 173 4.79 1.96 16.18
N TYR A 174 4.05 2.55 17.12
CA TYR A 174 4.63 3.33 18.21
C TYR A 174 5.60 2.50 19.07
N LEU A 175 5.19 1.29 19.47
CA LEU A 175 6.03 0.37 20.22
C LEU A 175 7.26 -0.07 19.43
N LEU A 176 7.09 -0.37 18.14
CA LEU A 176 8.20 -0.74 17.25
C LEU A 176 9.21 0.42 17.13
N LEU A 177 8.75 1.64 16.87
CA LEU A 177 9.61 2.81 16.78
C LEU A 177 10.34 3.09 18.11
N LYS A 178 9.69 2.86 19.25
CA LYS A 178 10.33 2.96 20.56
C LYS A 178 11.42 1.91 20.77
N SER A 179 11.17 0.66 20.39
CA SER A 179 12.10 -0.46 20.66
C SER A 179 13.37 -0.38 19.81
N ILE A 180 13.28 0.09 18.55
CA ILE A 180 14.42 0.11 17.63
C ILE A 180 15.43 1.23 17.89
N LYS A 181 15.14 2.22 18.76
CA LYS A 181 16.00 3.41 18.96
C LYS A 181 17.45 3.04 19.28
N CYS A 182 17.66 2.03 20.12
CA CYS A 182 18.99 1.57 20.50
C CYS A 182 19.72 0.89 19.33
N ASP A 183 19.00 0.15 18.50
CA ASP A 183 19.59 -0.58 17.38
C ASP A 183 19.92 0.33 16.20
N VAL A 184 19.12 1.37 15.96
CA VAL A 184 19.46 2.46 15.02
C VAL A 184 20.76 3.14 15.44
N ARG A 185 20.92 3.45 16.75
CA ARG A 185 22.17 4.02 17.28
C ARG A 185 23.36 3.08 17.05
N LYS A 186 23.22 1.78 17.33
CA LYS A 186 24.26 0.78 17.06
C LYS A 186 24.60 0.71 15.57
N LEU A 187 23.60 0.76 14.69
CA LEU A 187 23.79 0.72 13.23
C LEU A 187 24.58 1.94 12.75
N ARG A 188 24.20 3.14 13.20
CA ARG A 188 24.92 4.39 12.91
C ARG A 188 26.37 4.33 13.38
N LEU A 189 26.61 3.82 14.60
CA LEU A 189 27.96 3.63 15.14
C LEU A 189 28.78 2.64 14.32
N ARG A 190 28.20 1.50 13.92
CA ARG A 190 28.86 0.52 13.04
C ARG A 190 29.23 1.13 11.70
N GLU A 191 28.32 1.87 11.07
CA GLU A 191 28.59 2.50 9.78
C GLU A 191 29.69 3.58 9.90
N ALA A 192 29.64 4.38 10.96
CA ALA A 192 30.65 5.39 11.27
C ALA A 192 32.02 4.76 11.56
N ALA A 193 32.07 3.66 12.32
CA ALA A 193 33.31 2.95 12.61
C ALA A 193 33.92 2.27 11.38
N VAL A 194 33.09 1.74 10.47
CA VAL A 194 33.56 1.03 9.27
C VAL A 194 34.08 1.99 8.18
N LYS A 195 33.58 3.23 8.12
CA LYS A 195 34.02 4.25 7.14
C LYS A 195 35.54 4.50 7.18
N PRO A 196 36.18 4.80 8.33
CA PRO A 196 37.63 4.96 8.45
C PRO A 196 38.41 3.76 7.91
N PHE A 197 38.02 2.55 8.29
CA PHE A 197 38.72 1.33 7.86
C PHE A 197 38.55 1.05 6.35
N LYS A 198 37.41 1.38 5.76
CA LYS A 198 37.21 1.30 4.30
C LYS A 198 38.14 2.28 3.56
N PHE A 199 38.29 3.51 4.04
CA PHE A 199 39.21 4.49 3.46
C PHE A 199 40.68 4.08 3.62
N CYS A 200 41.07 3.55 4.78
CA CYS A 200 42.42 3.03 5.01
C CYS A 200 42.71 1.82 4.11
N ARG A 201 41.78 0.87 3.98
CA ARG A 201 41.92 -0.29 3.07
C ARG A 201 42.03 0.13 1.61
N ALA A 202 41.28 1.15 1.18
CA ALA A 202 41.38 1.71 -0.17
C ALA A 202 42.74 2.39 -0.41
N LYS A 203 43.24 3.19 0.55
CA LYS A 203 44.58 3.80 0.51
C LYS A 203 45.68 2.75 0.45
N VAL A 204 45.63 1.73 1.30
CA VAL A 204 46.59 0.61 1.32
C VAL A 204 46.56 -0.16 0.00
N ARG A 205 45.38 -0.48 -0.54
CA ARG A 205 45.26 -1.15 -1.84
C ARG A 205 45.87 -0.32 -2.97
N ASN A 206 45.67 1.00 -2.96
CA ASN A 206 46.29 1.91 -3.92
C ASN A 206 47.80 2.00 -3.76
N LEU A 207 48.29 2.02 -2.52
CA LEU A 207 49.72 1.98 -2.21
C LEU A 207 50.37 0.68 -2.70
N CYS A 208 49.76 -0.47 -2.40
CA CYS A 208 50.19 -1.78 -2.88
C CYS A 208 50.17 -1.88 -4.42
N ARG A 209 49.16 -1.30 -5.08
CA ARG A 209 49.13 -1.19 -6.56
C ARG A 209 50.28 -0.32 -7.08
N LYS A 210 50.58 0.81 -6.45
CA LYS A 210 51.72 1.68 -6.81
C LYS A 210 53.05 0.93 -6.65
N ILE A 211 53.26 0.27 -5.52
CA ILE A 211 54.47 -0.53 -5.25
C ILE A 211 54.60 -1.68 -6.26
N ARG A 212 53.52 -2.41 -6.55
CA ARG A 212 53.52 -3.49 -7.55
C ARG A 212 53.83 -2.99 -8.96
N ARG A 213 53.27 -1.84 -9.36
CA ARG A 213 53.57 -1.20 -10.65
C ARG A 213 55.03 -0.72 -10.73
N ALA A 214 55.56 -0.13 -9.65
CA ALA A 214 56.96 0.31 -9.58
C ALA A 214 57.93 -0.88 -9.65
N ARG A 215 57.66 -1.97 -8.94
CA ARG A 215 58.45 -3.21 -9.01
C ARG A 215 58.42 -3.84 -10.42
N LYS A 216 57.27 -3.86 -11.10
CA LYS A 216 57.18 -4.33 -12.50
C LYS A 216 58.03 -3.47 -13.45
N LYS A 217 57.98 -2.13 -13.32
CA LYS A 217 58.81 -1.23 -14.14
C LYS A 217 60.32 -1.45 -13.92
N ARG A 218 60.76 -1.72 -12.68
CA ARG A 218 62.18 -2.02 -12.38
C ARG A 218 62.65 -3.36 -12.93
N LYS A 219 61.78 -4.38 -12.97
CA LYS A 219 62.11 -5.69 -13.57
C LYS A 219 62.19 -5.67 -15.10
N GLY A 220 61.59 -4.67 -15.77
CA GLY A 220 61.69 -4.49 -17.23
C GLY A 220 62.91 -3.70 -17.71
N LYS A 221 63.84 -3.32 -16.81
CA LYS A 221 65.06 -2.54 -17.13
C LYS A 221 66.36 -3.29 -16.83
N LYS A 222 66.37 -4.63 -16.95
CA LYS A 222 67.64 -5.38 -16.98
C LYS A 222 67.76 -6.12 -18.31
N ALA A 223 68.90 -5.89 -18.96
CA ALA A 223 69.40 -6.42 -20.22
C ALA A 223 68.91 -5.76 -21.52
N VAL A 224 69.44 -4.58 -21.83
CA VAL A 224 70.09 -4.31 -23.13
C VAL A 224 71.26 -3.36 -22.85
N GLY A 225 72.49 -3.79 -23.18
CA GLY A 225 73.68 -2.96 -23.10
C GLY A 225 74.77 -3.49 -22.17
N LEU A 226 75.36 -4.64 -22.50
CA LEU A 226 76.79 -4.82 -22.32
C LEU A 226 77.37 -5.00 -23.73
N ILE A 227 77.90 -3.91 -24.27
CA ILE A 227 78.90 -3.96 -25.34
C ILE A 227 80.23 -3.94 -24.61
N THR A 228 81.03 -4.99 -24.77
CA THR A 228 82.47 -4.93 -24.53
C THR A 228 83.13 -5.65 -25.69
N SER A 229 83.88 -4.83 -26.44
CA SER A 229 85.09 -5.05 -27.22
C SER A 229 85.54 -6.48 -27.49
#